data_AF-A0A0P9DNT3-F1
#
_entry.id   AF-A0A0P9DNT3-F1
#
_cell.length_a   1.000
_cell.length_b   1.000
_cell.length_c   1.000
_cell.angle_alpha   90.00
_cell.angle_beta   90.00
_cell.angle_gamma   90.00
#
_symmetry.space_group_name_H-M   'P 1'
#
loop_
_entity.id
_entity.type
_entity.pdbx_description
1 polymer ?
#
loop_
_entity_poly.entity_id
_entity_poly.type
_entity_poly.pdbx_seq_one_letter_code
_entity_poly.pdbx_strand_id
1 'polypeptide(L)'
;MTSFAGGFDSHALSALQHAWDQHFERSQAMIVLCGSHVRTMETLLAHQSPLFGRMTGQWRLQALPFGALRAFLPGWSAEQQVAVYAMVGGVPAYLSWFRVERSLLENVRDGMLAPGSLALGEVLFLLYDELREPRAHLAILEAIGNGHHTFKAIKDATLQGDVHLPGYLAMLQEMRYVERRLPVTIPPAKQRSSRLGRYHLSDPFMRFYFRFIYPQRDLANYAPERIWPALQSGLRVFVGATAWEELAREWVRAQGYAGRLPFVPEVIGSHWSRKVQVDVVAINWSEKAMLVGECKWGAEAVNKAIVRDLLDRTVPLTVADL
;
A
#
# COMPACT_ATOMS: atom_id res chain seq x y z
N MET A 1 -9.50 -19.97 15.63
CA MET A 1 -8.98 -19.75 14.27
C MET A 1 -7.50 -20.09 14.32
N THR A 2 -7.13 -21.31 13.97
CA THR A 2 -5.74 -21.78 14.05
C THR A 2 -5.05 -21.38 12.74
N SER A 3 -4.17 -20.39 12.79
CA SER A 3 -3.29 -20.06 11.68
C SER A 3 -2.30 -21.21 11.51
N PHE A 4 -2.35 -21.90 10.37
CA PHE A 4 -1.26 -22.78 9.96
C PHE A 4 -0.22 -21.92 9.24
N ALA A 5 0.76 -21.44 10.00
CA ALA A 5 2.01 -20.91 9.46
C ALA A 5 2.85 -22.10 8.96
N GLY A 6 2.56 -22.56 7.75
CA GLY A 6 3.26 -23.65 7.09
C GLY A 6 2.72 -23.76 5.68
N GLY A 7 3.59 -23.77 4.67
CA GLY A 7 3.18 -24.03 3.30
C GLY A 7 2.32 -25.29 3.22
N PHE A 8 1.35 -25.33 2.29
CA PHE A 8 0.48 -26.51 2.15
C PHE A 8 1.34 -27.77 2.06
N ASP A 9 1.08 -28.72 2.96
CA ASP A 9 1.65 -30.04 2.92
C ASP A 9 1.32 -30.67 1.55
N SER A 10 2.35 -31.12 0.83
CA SER A 10 2.20 -31.75 -0.48
C SER A 10 1.32 -33.00 -0.41
N HIS A 11 1.29 -33.67 0.74
CA HIS A 11 0.39 -34.79 1.00
C HIS A 11 -1.07 -34.33 1.07
N ALA A 12 -1.35 -33.18 1.68
CA ALA A 12 -2.71 -32.63 1.74
C ALA A 12 -3.22 -32.23 0.35
N LEU A 13 -2.38 -31.62 -0.50
CA LEU A 13 -2.75 -31.27 -1.87
C LEU A 13 -3.00 -32.50 -2.74
N SER A 14 -2.19 -33.54 -2.60
CA SER A 14 -2.37 -34.80 -3.32
C SER A 14 -3.64 -35.53 -2.86
N ALA A 15 -3.94 -35.52 -1.55
CA ALA A 15 -5.19 -36.06 -1.03
C ALA A 15 -6.40 -35.29 -1.55
N LEU A 16 -6.31 -33.96 -1.61
CA LEU A 16 -7.38 -33.13 -2.17
C LEU A 16 -7.58 -33.38 -3.67
N GLN A 17 -6.50 -33.54 -4.43
CA GLN A 17 -6.58 -33.93 -5.84
C GLN A 17 -7.30 -35.27 -5.99
N HIS A 18 -6.92 -36.28 -5.21
CA HIS A 18 -7.55 -37.60 -5.26
C HIS A 18 -9.04 -37.52 -4.92
N ALA A 19 -9.40 -36.81 -3.85
CA ALA A 19 -10.80 -36.62 -3.47
C ALA A 19 -11.59 -35.87 -4.53
N TRP A 20 -10.97 -34.88 -5.19
CA TRP A 20 -11.59 -34.16 -6.30
C TRP A 20 -11.92 -35.08 -7.47
N ASP A 21 -10.93 -35.82 -7.93
CA ASP A 21 -11.05 -36.70 -9.11
C ASP A 21 -12.02 -37.86 -8.88
N GLN A 22 -12.08 -38.41 -7.65
CA GLN A 22 -12.93 -39.56 -7.34
C GLN A 22 -14.35 -39.19 -6.94
N HIS A 23 -14.55 -38.02 -6.31
CA HIS A 23 -15.81 -37.72 -5.63
C HIS A 23 -16.41 -36.36 -5.98
N PHE A 24 -15.60 -35.31 -6.17
CA PHE A 24 -16.14 -33.95 -6.26
C PHE A 24 -16.35 -33.43 -7.69
N GLU A 25 -15.56 -33.87 -8.67
CA GLU A 25 -15.63 -33.34 -10.05
C GLU A 25 -17.04 -33.42 -10.66
N ARG A 26 -17.79 -34.48 -10.37
CA ARG A 26 -19.16 -34.70 -10.87
C ARG A 26 -20.26 -34.38 -9.85
N SER A 27 -19.88 -33.78 -8.73
CA SER A 27 -20.82 -33.41 -7.68
C SER A 27 -21.33 -31.97 -7.86
N GLN A 28 -22.23 -31.54 -6.98
CA GLN A 28 -22.63 -30.13 -6.84
C GLN A 28 -21.80 -29.39 -5.78
N ALA A 29 -20.69 -29.96 -5.31
CA ALA A 29 -19.86 -29.36 -4.28
C ALA A 29 -19.00 -28.23 -4.84
N MET A 30 -18.87 -27.15 -4.07
CA MET A 30 -17.93 -26.06 -4.32
C MET A 30 -16.86 -26.05 -3.23
N ILE A 31 -15.60 -26.13 -3.63
CA ILE A 31 -14.45 -26.03 -2.71
C ILE A 31 -13.82 -24.65 -2.88
N VAL A 32 -13.71 -23.91 -1.78
CA VAL A 32 -13.05 -22.61 -1.73
C VAL A 32 -11.80 -22.74 -0.87
N LEU A 33 -10.64 -22.48 -1.47
CA LEU A 33 -9.35 -22.42 -0.77
C LEU A 33 -8.99 -20.96 -0.50
N CYS A 34 -8.77 -20.61 0.77
CA CYS A 34 -8.37 -19.28 1.20
C CYS A 34 -7.05 -19.33 1.98
N GLY A 35 -6.19 -18.34 1.78
CA GLY A 35 -4.93 -18.21 2.50
C GLY A 35 -4.38 -16.78 2.41
N SER A 36 -3.69 -16.35 3.46
CA SER A 36 -3.04 -15.03 3.55
C SER A 36 -1.73 -14.98 2.76
N HIS A 37 -1.03 -16.12 2.67
CA HIS A 37 0.28 -16.22 2.05
C HIS A 37 0.17 -16.22 0.52
N VAL A 38 0.41 -15.07 -0.12
CA VAL A 38 0.31 -14.89 -1.58
C VAL A 38 1.13 -15.93 -2.33
N ARG A 39 2.38 -16.15 -1.93
CA ARG A 39 3.28 -17.13 -2.57
C ARG A 39 2.75 -18.56 -2.49
N THR A 40 2.20 -18.93 -1.34
CA THR A 40 1.58 -20.24 -1.15
C THR A 40 0.39 -20.41 -2.08
N MET A 41 -0.48 -19.39 -2.14
CA MET A 41 -1.65 -19.40 -3.04
C MET A 41 -1.26 -19.41 -4.53
N GLU A 42 -0.21 -18.69 -4.92
CA GLU A 42 0.34 -18.72 -6.29
C GLU A 42 0.95 -20.09 -6.64
N THR A 43 1.57 -20.76 -5.67
CA THR A 43 2.14 -22.11 -5.85
C THR A 43 1.05 -23.16 -6.09
N LEU A 44 -0.14 -23.01 -5.48
CA LEU A 44 -1.29 -23.89 -5.74
C LEU A 44 -1.74 -23.87 -7.20
N LEU A 45 -1.46 -22.77 -7.92
CA LEU A 45 -1.84 -22.55 -9.32
C LEU A 45 -0.73 -22.92 -10.30
N ALA A 46 0.48 -23.18 -9.81
CA ALA A 46 1.61 -23.54 -10.67
C ALA A 46 1.34 -24.84 -11.43
N HIS A 47 1.90 -24.99 -12.63
CA HIS A 47 1.75 -26.20 -13.45
C HIS A 47 2.16 -27.50 -12.74
N GLN A 48 3.06 -27.42 -11.77
CA GLN A 48 3.55 -28.56 -11.00
C GLN A 48 2.65 -28.89 -9.79
N SER A 49 1.62 -28.09 -9.53
CA SER A 49 0.68 -28.31 -8.43
C SER A 49 -0.27 -29.49 -8.73
N PRO A 50 -0.55 -30.37 -7.74
CA PRO A 50 -1.61 -31.39 -7.84
C PRO A 50 -2.98 -30.83 -8.26
N LEU A 51 -3.26 -29.57 -7.92
CA LEU A 51 -4.53 -28.90 -8.23
C LEU A 51 -4.53 -28.21 -9.59
N PHE A 52 -3.44 -28.29 -10.36
CA PHE A 52 -3.37 -27.70 -11.69
C PHE A 52 -4.48 -28.25 -12.60
N GLY A 53 -5.14 -27.35 -13.34
CA GLY A 53 -6.28 -27.67 -14.20
C GLY A 53 -7.61 -27.91 -13.47
N ARG A 54 -7.63 -27.93 -12.13
CA ARG A 54 -8.84 -28.17 -11.32
C ARG A 54 -9.40 -26.90 -10.67
N MET A 55 -8.62 -25.83 -10.63
CA MET A 55 -9.09 -24.53 -10.13
C MET A 55 -9.88 -23.80 -11.22
N THR A 56 -11.15 -23.53 -10.94
CA THR A 56 -12.10 -22.90 -11.87
C THR A 56 -12.22 -21.38 -11.70
N GLY A 57 -11.66 -20.84 -10.62
CA GLY A 57 -11.66 -19.41 -10.35
C GLY A 57 -10.58 -19.03 -9.35
N GLN A 58 -10.08 -17.80 -9.49
CA GLN A 58 -9.14 -17.19 -8.57
C GLN A 58 -9.58 -15.76 -8.29
N TRP A 59 -9.73 -15.44 -7.01
CA TRP A 59 -10.00 -14.07 -6.57
C TRP A 59 -8.94 -13.65 -5.57
N ARG A 60 -8.27 -12.54 -5.88
CA ARG A 60 -7.42 -11.85 -4.91
C ARG A 60 -8.26 -10.77 -4.23
N LEU A 61 -8.69 -11.05 -3.00
CA LEU A 61 -9.43 -10.09 -2.21
C LEU A 61 -8.53 -8.88 -1.89
N GLN A 62 -8.93 -7.70 -2.32
CA GLN A 62 -8.26 -6.44 -1.99
C GLN A 62 -8.87 -5.84 -0.72
N ALA A 63 -8.17 -4.90 -0.10
CA ALA A 63 -8.76 -4.02 0.90
C ALA A 63 -9.99 -3.30 0.32
N LEU A 64 -10.95 -2.95 1.18
CA LEU A 64 -12.15 -2.24 0.75
C LEU A 64 -11.79 -0.88 0.14
N PRO A 65 -12.53 -0.42 -0.88
CA PRO A 65 -12.31 0.92 -1.43
C PRO A 65 -12.69 1.99 -0.39
N PHE A 66 -12.14 3.19 -0.53
CA PHE A 66 -12.42 4.32 0.35
C PHE A 66 -13.92 4.56 0.60
N GLY A 67 -14.75 4.45 -0.44
CA GLY A 67 -16.19 4.65 -0.34
C GLY A 67 -16.90 3.71 0.65
N ALA A 68 -16.29 2.55 0.97
CA ALA A 68 -16.84 1.61 1.94
C ALA A 68 -16.66 2.08 3.39
N LEU A 69 -15.70 2.97 3.68
CA LEU A 69 -15.42 3.44 5.05
C LEU A 69 -16.63 4.13 5.70
N ARG A 70 -17.51 4.74 4.89
CA ARG A 70 -18.75 5.35 5.38
C ARG A 70 -19.64 4.36 6.16
N ALA A 71 -19.60 3.07 5.81
CA ALA A 71 -20.36 2.03 6.51
C ALA A 71 -19.72 1.64 7.86
N PHE A 72 -18.38 1.75 7.97
CA PHE A 72 -17.63 1.44 9.19
C PHE A 72 -17.54 2.64 10.14
N LEU A 73 -17.62 3.87 9.61
CA LEU A 73 -17.45 5.12 10.34
C LEU A 73 -18.67 6.04 10.16
N PRO A 74 -19.90 5.59 10.52
CA PRO A 74 -21.08 6.41 10.45
C PRO A 74 -20.92 7.70 11.27
N GLY A 75 -21.34 8.83 10.69
CA GLY A 75 -21.29 10.15 11.33
C GLY A 75 -19.94 10.87 11.26
N TRP A 76 -18.88 10.21 10.80
CA TRP A 76 -17.56 10.84 10.64
C TRP A 76 -17.51 11.67 9.36
N SER A 77 -16.81 12.81 9.43
CA SER A 77 -16.63 13.69 8.27
C SER A 77 -15.78 13.03 7.18
N ALA A 78 -15.86 13.53 5.95
CA ALA A 78 -15.03 13.03 4.86
C ALA A 78 -13.54 13.16 5.18
N GLU A 79 -13.13 14.26 5.82
CA GLU A 79 -11.75 14.49 6.23
C GLU A 79 -11.26 13.48 7.26
N GLN A 80 -12.10 13.15 8.24
CA GLN A 80 -11.79 12.11 9.22
C GLN A 80 -11.68 10.74 8.55
N GLN A 81 -12.57 10.41 7.62
CA GLN A 81 -12.51 9.15 6.86
C GLN A 81 -11.24 9.07 6.00
N VAL A 82 -10.83 10.15 5.34
CA VAL A 82 -9.56 10.19 4.57
C VAL A 82 -8.37 9.97 5.50
N ALA A 83 -8.39 10.55 6.71
CA ALA A 83 -7.35 10.34 7.70
C ALA A 83 -7.29 8.88 8.17
N VAL A 84 -8.43 8.24 8.46
CA VAL A 84 -8.47 6.81 8.80
C VAL A 84 -7.97 5.95 7.63
N TYR A 85 -8.39 6.25 6.40
CA TYR A 85 -7.92 5.54 5.21
C TYR A 85 -6.41 5.66 5.02
N ALA A 86 -5.82 6.83 5.30
CA ALA A 86 -4.37 7.01 5.29
C ALA A 86 -3.66 6.13 6.33
N MET A 87 -4.29 5.95 7.49
CA MET A 87 -3.72 5.25 8.62
C MET A 87 -3.85 3.73 8.53
N VAL A 88 -4.98 3.20 8.04
CA VAL A 88 -5.27 1.76 8.08
C VAL A 88 -5.87 1.21 6.78
N GLY A 89 -6.06 2.05 5.78
CA GLY A 89 -6.66 1.65 4.51
C GLY A 89 -8.11 1.18 4.66
N GLY A 90 -8.50 0.24 3.81
CA GLY A 90 -9.82 -0.38 3.83
C GLY A 90 -9.83 -1.79 4.43
N VAL A 91 -8.90 -2.12 5.33
CA VAL A 91 -8.84 -3.45 5.95
C VAL A 91 -9.90 -3.53 7.05
N PRO A 92 -10.94 -4.40 6.94
CA PRO A 92 -12.04 -4.41 7.90
C PRO A 92 -11.61 -4.64 9.36
N ALA A 93 -10.62 -5.52 9.57
CA ALA A 93 -10.06 -5.78 10.90
C ALA A 93 -9.46 -4.51 11.52
N TYR A 94 -8.73 -3.69 10.76
CA TYR A 94 -8.14 -2.45 11.27
C TYR A 94 -9.17 -1.34 11.44
N LEU A 95 -10.17 -1.27 10.55
CA LEU A 95 -11.30 -0.34 10.69
C LEU A 95 -12.06 -0.59 12.00
N SER A 96 -12.13 -1.85 12.46
CA SER A 96 -12.78 -2.21 13.73
C SER A 96 -12.07 -1.71 14.98
N TRP A 97 -10.83 -1.20 14.86
CA TRP A 97 -10.12 -0.57 15.97
C TRP A 97 -10.70 0.80 16.33
N PHE A 98 -11.46 1.43 15.42
CA PHE A 98 -12.05 2.74 15.62
C PHE A 98 -13.45 2.64 16.22
N ARG A 99 -13.66 3.35 17.33
CA ARG A 99 -14.96 3.56 17.97
C ARG A 99 -15.55 4.88 17.47
N VAL A 100 -16.74 4.82 16.90
CA VAL A 100 -17.37 5.96 16.22
C VAL A 100 -17.75 7.10 17.17
N GLU A 101 -17.93 6.78 18.45
CA GLU A 101 -18.28 7.73 19.52
C GLU A 101 -17.08 8.57 19.99
N ARG A 102 -15.87 8.19 19.60
CA ARG A 102 -14.63 8.88 19.95
C ARG A 102 -14.12 9.71 18.77
N SER A 103 -13.44 10.80 19.05
CA SER A 103 -12.70 11.52 18.01
C SER A 103 -11.60 10.65 17.39
N LEU A 104 -11.14 11.02 16.20
CA LEU A 104 -9.99 10.37 15.56
C LEU A 104 -8.78 10.31 16.51
N LEU A 105 -8.49 11.43 17.16
CA LEU A 105 -7.36 11.60 18.07
C LEU A 105 -7.47 10.70 19.31
N GLU A 106 -8.67 10.57 19.89
CA GLU A 106 -8.92 9.65 21.00
C GLU A 106 -8.83 8.18 20.58
N ASN A 107 -9.30 7.82 19.38
CA ASN A 107 -9.15 6.45 18.87
C ASN A 107 -7.69 6.06 18.69
N VAL A 108 -6.86 6.98 18.20
CA VAL A 108 -5.43 6.74 18.08
C VAL A 108 -4.78 6.58 19.45
N ARG A 109 -5.01 7.56 20.35
CA ARG A 109 -4.39 7.58 21.69
C ARG A 109 -4.83 6.38 22.54
N ASP A 110 -6.14 6.17 22.66
CA ASP A 110 -6.74 5.24 23.63
C ASP A 110 -7.09 3.88 23.02
N GLY A 111 -6.95 3.74 21.69
CA GLY A 111 -7.18 2.49 20.97
C GLY A 111 -5.87 1.93 20.43
N MET A 112 -5.26 2.63 19.46
CA MET A 112 -4.09 2.13 18.73
C MET A 112 -2.77 2.24 19.49
N LEU A 113 -2.62 3.23 20.36
CA LEU A 113 -1.41 3.45 21.16
C LEU A 113 -1.56 2.96 22.60
N ALA A 114 -2.73 2.46 22.98
CA ALA A 114 -2.93 1.90 24.31
C ALA A 114 -2.01 0.69 24.53
N PRO A 115 -1.39 0.54 25.71
CA PRO A 115 -0.59 -0.64 26.04
C PRO A 115 -1.38 -1.93 25.82
N GLY A 116 -0.78 -2.89 25.12
CA GLY A 116 -1.43 -4.17 24.79
C GLY A 116 -2.44 -4.12 23.64
N SER A 117 -2.61 -2.98 22.97
CA SER A 117 -3.43 -2.91 21.77
C SER A 117 -2.86 -3.76 20.62
N LEU A 118 -3.75 -4.29 19.78
CA LEU A 118 -3.36 -5.10 18.62
C LEU A 118 -2.48 -4.31 17.65
N ALA A 119 -2.77 -3.02 17.45
CA ALA A 119 -2.04 -2.15 16.54
C ALA A 119 -0.53 -2.06 16.84
N LEU A 120 -0.13 -2.08 18.12
CA LEU A 120 1.30 -2.03 18.49
C LEU A 120 2.06 -3.30 18.08
N GLY A 121 1.41 -4.47 18.10
CA GLY A 121 2.02 -5.75 17.79
C GLY A 121 1.86 -6.19 16.34
N GLU A 122 0.84 -5.68 15.64
CA GLU A 122 0.37 -6.20 14.34
C GLU A 122 1.49 -6.33 13.29
N VAL A 123 2.26 -5.27 13.04
CA VAL A 123 3.29 -5.29 11.99
C VAL A 123 4.39 -6.30 12.31
N LEU A 124 4.82 -6.39 13.57
CA LEU A 124 5.81 -7.37 13.98
C LEU A 124 5.25 -8.78 13.87
N PHE A 125 4.01 -8.99 14.33
CA PHE A 125 3.32 -10.27 14.24
C PHE A 125 3.27 -10.79 12.79
N LEU A 126 2.80 -9.97 11.85
CA LEU A 126 2.76 -10.32 10.42
C LEU A 126 4.15 -10.68 9.86
N LEU A 127 5.17 -9.90 10.21
CA LEU A 127 6.52 -10.15 9.72
C LEU A 127 7.14 -11.43 10.30
N TYR A 128 6.89 -11.74 11.58
CA TYR A 128 7.38 -12.98 12.19
C TYR A 128 6.57 -14.22 11.77
N ASP A 129 5.32 -14.06 11.35
CA ASP A 129 4.52 -15.14 10.76
C ASP A 129 5.07 -15.55 9.39
N GLU A 130 5.45 -14.57 8.57
CA GLU A 130 5.91 -14.82 7.19
C GLU A 130 7.42 -15.06 7.06
N LEU A 131 8.24 -14.49 7.96
CA LEU A 131 9.69 -14.52 7.87
C LEU A 131 10.33 -15.15 9.12
N ARG A 132 11.22 -16.13 8.88
CA ARG A 132 12.02 -16.74 9.94
C ARG A 132 12.98 -15.75 10.61
N GLU A 133 13.59 -14.85 9.84
CA GLU A 133 14.53 -13.84 10.33
C GLU A 133 14.20 -12.45 9.74
N PRO A 134 13.26 -11.69 10.36
CA PRO A 134 12.78 -10.43 9.78
C PRO A 134 13.70 -9.24 10.04
N ARG A 135 14.83 -9.36 10.76
CA ARG A 135 15.65 -8.20 11.19
C ARG A 135 16.08 -7.28 10.05
N ALA A 136 16.63 -7.84 8.97
CA ALA A 136 17.05 -7.06 7.80
C ALA A 136 15.84 -6.44 7.06
N HIS A 137 14.75 -7.20 6.96
CA HIS A 137 13.50 -6.75 6.35
C HIS A 137 12.88 -5.58 7.13
N LEU A 138 12.86 -5.67 8.47
CA LEU A 138 12.41 -4.61 9.38
C LEU A 138 13.23 -3.33 9.20
N ALA A 139 14.56 -3.43 9.12
CA ALA A 139 15.41 -2.26 8.89
C ALA A 139 15.10 -1.59 7.53
N ILE A 140 14.84 -2.38 6.49
CA ILE A 140 14.46 -1.86 5.17
C ILE A 140 13.08 -1.18 5.22
N LEU A 141 12.08 -1.82 5.86
CA LEU A 141 10.74 -1.25 6.01
C LEU A 141 10.77 0.06 6.81
N GLU A 142 11.55 0.10 7.90
CA GLU A 142 11.80 1.30 8.69
C GLU A 142 12.45 2.41 7.84
N ALA A 143 13.50 2.08 7.08
CA ALA A 143 14.15 3.06 6.21
C ALA A 143 13.17 3.65 5.19
N ILE A 144 12.34 2.82 4.54
CA ILE A 144 11.33 3.28 3.59
C ILE A 144 10.26 4.14 4.28
N GLY A 145 9.78 3.73 5.46
CA GLY A 145 8.81 4.49 6.27
C GLY A 145 9.35 5.85 6.73
N ASN A 146 10.66 5.97 6.89
CA ASN A 146 11.36 7.21 7.19
C ASN A 146 11.71 8.07 5.96
N GLY A 147 11.26 7.68 4.76
CA GLY A 147 11.39 8.47 3.53
C GLY A 147 12.60 8.10 2.65
N HIS A 148 13.32 7.04 2.98
CA HIS A 148 14.38 6.52 2.11
C HIS A 148 13.77 5.71 0.97
N HIS A 149 13.44 6.38 -0.13
CA HIS A 149 12.74 5.74 -1.25
C HIS A 149 13.65 5.24 -2.38
N THR A 150 14.95 5.58 -2.40
CA THR A 150 15.87 5.10 -3.46
C THR A 150 16.69 3.92 -2.96
N PHE A 151 17.12 3.03 -3.87
CA PHE A 151 17.99 1.91 -3.50
C PHE A 151 19.21 2.37 -2.71
N LYS A 152 19.87 3.45 -3.16
CA LYS A 152 21.01 4.04 -2.48
C LYS A 152 20.65 4.54 -1.08
N ALA A 153 19.56 5.32 -0.95
CA ALA A 153 19.14 5.84 0.35
C ALA A 153 18.80 4.73 1.35
N ILE A 154 18.14 3.65 0.91
CA ILE A 154 17.82 2.49 1.76
C ILE A 154 19.10 1.78 2.17
N LYS A 155 20.00 1.55 1.22
CA LYS A 155 21.31 0.93 1.49
C LYS A 155 22.08 1.70 2.56
N ASP A 156 22.21 3.01 2.36
CA ASP A 156 22.96 3.89 3.24
C ASP A 156 22.32 3.95 4.64
N ALA A 157 20.98 3.95 4.73
CA ALA A 157 20.26 3.96 6.00
C ALA A 157 20.31 2.63 6.78
N THR A 158 20.40 1.50 6.07
CA THR A 158 20.34 0.15 6.67
C THR A 158 21.70 -0.51 6.83
N LEU A 159 22.77 0.10 6.28
CA LEU A 159 24.12 -0.45 6.20
C LEU A 159 24.18 -1.84 5.55
N GLN A 160 23.19 -2.17 4.71
CA GLN A 160 23.14 -3.43 3.98
C GLN A 160 24.12 -3.40 2.79
N GLY A 161 24.77 -4.53 2.51
CA GLY A 161 25.63 -4.66 1.33
C GLY A 161 24.85 -4.70 0.02
N ASP A 162 25.51 -4.30 -1.08
CA ASP A 162 24.92 -4.28 -2.44
C ASP A 162 24.44 -5.66 -2.92
N VAL A 163 24.98 -6.75 -2.35
CA VAL A 163 24.64 -8.14 -2.72
C VAL A 163 23.28 -8.58 -2.16
N HIS A 164 22.95 -8.19 -0.93
CA HIS A 164 21.78 -8.75 -0.21
C HIS A 164 20.52 -7.89 -0.37
N LEU A 165 20.66 -6.56 -0.45
CA LEU A 165 19.53 -5.64 -0.53
C LEU A 165 18.55 -5.94 -1.68
N PRO A 166 18.99 -6.29 -2.91
CA PRO A 166 18.07 -6.67 -3.98
C PRO A 166 17.18 -7.86 -3.62
N GLY A 167 17.74 -8.87 -2.95
CA GLY A 167 17.00 -10.07 -2.53
C GLY A 167 15.95 -9.75 -1.47
N TYR A 168 16.30 -8.92 -0.47
CA TYR A 168 15.34 -8.50 0.55
C TYR A 168 14.21 -7.63 -0.02
N LEU A 169 14.53 -6.70 -0.92
CA LEU A 169 13.51 -5.89 -1.60
C LEU A 169 12.60 -6.75 -2.48
N ALA A 170 13.16 -7.73 -3.21
CA ALA A 170 12.36 -8.68 -3.99
C ALA A 170 11.39 -9.46 -3.09
N MET A 171 11.86 -9.99 -1.95
CA MET A 171 11.00 -10.68 -0.99
C MET A 171 9.89 -9.77 -0.44
N LEU A 172 10.23 -8.54 -0.03
CA LEU A 172 9.23 -7.55 0.44
C LEU A 172 8.22 -7.17 -0.65
N GLN A 173 8.63 -7.17 -1.93
CA GLN A 173 7.74 -6.94 -3.07
C GLN A 173 6.84 -8.14 -3.39
N GLU A 174 7.34 -9.36 -3.20
CA GLU A 174 6.57 -10.59 -3.31
C GLU A 174 5.48 -10.65 -2.23
N MET A 175 5.84 -10.34 -0.98
CA MET A 175 4.90 -10.21 0.15
C MET A 175 4.00 -8.97 0.05
N ARG A 176 4.22 -8.10 -0.96
CA ARG A 176 3.47 -6.87 -1.21
C ARG A 176 3.59 -5.79 -0.14
N TYR A 177 4.49 -5.93 0.84
CA TYR A 177 4.78 -4.86 1.81
C TYR A 177 5.50 -3.68 1.19
N VAL A 178 6.28 -3.93 0.14
CA VAL A 178 6.96 -2.89 -0.63
C VAL A 178 6.50 -2.94 -2.08
N GLU A 179 6.39 -1.78 -2.69
CA GLU A 179 6.25 -1.66 -4.13
C GLU A 179 7.32 -0.75 -4.70
N ARG A 180 7.71 -1.02 -5.94
CA ARG A 180 8.63 -0.18 -6.70
C ARG A 180 7.82 0.65 -7.69
N ARG A 181 7.63 1.93 -7.38
CA ARG A 181 6.95 2.90 -8.25
C ARG A 181 7.94 3.49 -9.25
N LEU A 182 7.50 3.77 -10.46
CA LEU A 182 8.25 4.51 -11.48
C LEU A 182 7.50 5.81 -11.82
N PRO A 183 8.21 6.87 -12.27
CA PRO A 183 7.54 8.01 -12.87
C PRO A 183 6.66 7.54 -14.02
N VAL A 184 5.40 7.97 -14.03
CA VAL A 184 4.42 7.47 -15.00
C VAL A 184 4.72 7.92 -16.43
N THR A 185 5.54 8.96 -16.57
CA THR A 185 6.12 9.46 -17.83
C THR A 185 7.15 8.52 -18.45
N ILE A 186 7.55 7.44 -17.79
CA ILE A 186 8.45 6.45 -18.40
C ILE A 186 7.65 5.55 -19.35
N PRO A 187 7.96 5.54 -20.66
CA PRO A 187 7.25 4.71 -21.62
C PRO A 187 7.38 3.21 -21.29
N PRO A 188 6.35 2.38 -21.56
CA PRO A 188 6.34 0.96 -21.24
C PRO A 188 7.62 0.19 -21.66
N ALA A 189 8.14 0.48 -22.85
CA ALA A 189 9.35 -0.15 -23.39
C ALA A 189 10.62 0.12 -22.56
N LYS A 190 10.66 1.19 -21.76
CA LYS A 190 11.82 1.60 -20.94
C LYS A 190 11.64 1.29 -19.45
N GLN A 191 10.48 0.81 -19.01
CA GLN A 191 10.19 0.62 -17.58
C GLN A 191 11.11 -0.42 -16.93
N ARG A 192 11.39 -1.54 -17.62
CA ARG A 192 12.21 -2.64 -17.08
C ARG A 192 13.66 -2.22 -16.77
N SER A 193 14.25 -1.35 -17.58
CA SER A 193 15.63 -0.90 -17.42
C SER A 193 15.77 0.43 -16.66
N SER A 194 14.64 1.07 -16.30
CA SER A 194 14.67 2.36 -15.63
C SER A 194 15.33 2.27 -14.26
N ARG A 195 16.20 3.25 -13.96
CA ARG A 195 16.86 3.42 -12.65
C ARG A 195 16.17 4.48 -11.78
N LEU A 196 15.07 5.06 -12.25
CA LEU A 196 14.31 6.11 -11.54
C LEU A 196 13.30 5.55 -10.53
N GLY A 197 13.26 4.22 -10.34
CA GLY A 197 12.33 3.58 -9.42
C GLY A 197 12.54 4.00 -7.97
N ARG A 198 11.42 4.19 -7.27
CA ARG A 198 11.34 4.48 -5.84
C ARG A 198 10.58 3.38 -5.13
N TYR A 199 11.06 2.96 -3.97
CA TYR A 199 10.43 1.96 -3.12
C TYR A 199 9.52 2.63 -2.09
N HIS A 200 8.29 2.14 -1.98
CA HIS A 200 7.28 2.66 -1.06
C HIS A 200 6.65 1.49 -0.29
N LEU A 201 6.23 1.73 0.94
CA LEU A 201 5.40 0.78 1.67
C LEU A 201 4.01 0.77 1.05
N SER A 202 3.52 -0.40 0.68
CA SER A 202 2.22 -0.55 0.00
C SER A 202 1.06 -0.54 0.99
N ASP A 203 1.26 -1.07 2.19
CA ASP A 203 0.21 -1.16 3.21
C ASP A 203 0.07 0.17 3.99
N PRO A 204 -1.15 0.76 4.06
CA PRO A 204 -1.37 2.00 4.78
C PRO A 204 -1.02 1.93 6.27
N PHE A 205 -1.28 0.80 6.93
CA PHE A 205 -0.96 0.64 8.33
C PHE A 205 0.55 0.52 8.58
N MET A 206 1.29 -0.19 7.73
CA MET A 206 2.75 -0.19 7.80
C MET A 206 3.33 1.22 7.56
N ARG A 207 2.78 2.00 6.62
CA ARG A 207 3.17 3.41 6.43
C ARG A 207 3.00 4.21 7.71
N PHE A 208 1.83 4.10 8.34
CA PHE A 208 1.54 4.80 9.59
C PHE A 208 2.42 4.31 10.75
N TYR A 209 2.56 2.99 10.89
CA TYR A 209 3.33 2.33 11.93
C TYR A 209 4.80 2.73 11.90
N PHE A 210 5.49 2.59 10.76
CA PHE A 210 6.90 2.95 10.66
C PHE A 210 7.15 4.46 10.74
N ARG A 211 6.15 5.28 10.41
CA ARG A 211 6.25 6.74 10.51
C ARG A 211 6.09 7.25 11.94
N PHE A 212 5.15 6.71 12.71
CA PHE A 212 4.74 7.29 14.00
C PHE A 212 4.95 6.37 15.20
N ILE A 213 4.73 5.06 15.05
CA ILE A 213 4.76 4.10 16.16
C ILE A 213 6.17 3.53 16.36
N TYR A 214 6.73 2.94 15.30
CA TYR A 214 8.00 2.21 15.36
C TYR A 214 9.19 3.04 15.87
N PRO A 215 9.36 4.33 15.50
CA PRO A 215 10.47 5.16 15.99
C PRO A 215 10.48 5.33 17.51
N GLN A 216 9.34 5.12 18.17
CA GLN A 216 9.20 5.21 19.62
C GLN A 216 8.66 3.90 20.22
N ARG A 217 8.85 2.75 19.55
CA ARG A 217 8.30 1.45 19.97
C ARG A 217 8.68 1.05 21.40
N ASP A 218 9.89 1.39 21.83
CA ASP A 218 10.38 1.07 23.18
C ASP A 218 9.59 1.86 24.25
N LEU A 219 9.06 3.02 23.87
CA LEU A 219 8.21 3.87 24.71
C LEU A 219 6.72 3.56 24.52
N ALA A 220 6.29 3.00 23.40
CA ALA A 220 4.87 2.79 23.09
C ALA A 220 4.11 1.98 24.16
N ASN A 221 4.80 1.07 24.84
CA ASN A 221 4.21 0.26 25.91
C ASN A 221 4.18 0.95 27.29
N TYR A 222 4.99 1.98 27.51
CA TYR A 222 5.21 2.57 28.84
C TYR A 222 4.87 4.06 28.94
N ALA A 223 4.94 4.77 27.82
CA ALA A 223 4.78 6.21 27.70
C ALA A 223 4.19 6.60 26.31
N PRO A 224 3.01 6.06 25.93
CA PRO A 224 2.40 6.31 24.62
C PRO A 224 2.12 7.79 24.33
N GLU A 225 1.98 8.61 25.38
CA GLU A 225 1.87 10.06 25.28
C GLU A 225 3.07 10.74 24.60
N ARG A 226 4.25 10.08 24.54
CA ARG A 226 5.44 10.64 23.87
C ARG A 226 5.37 10.55 22.34
N ILE A 227 4.52 9.67 21.80
CA ILE A 227 4.24 9.57 20.35
C ILE A 227 3.36 10.73 19.90
N TRP A 228 2.57 11.26 20.83
CA TRP A 228 1.51 12.23 20.57
C TRP A 228 1.98 13.51 19.84
N PRO A 229 3.08 14.19 20.25
CA PRO A 229 3.49 15.42 19.59
C PRO A 229 3.92 15.21 18.14
N ALA A 230 4.60 14.09 17.86
CA ALA A 230 5.02 13.73 16.50
C ALA A 230 3.80 13.42 15.61
N LEU A 231 2.79 12.73 16.17
CA LEU A 231 1.55 12.45 15.47
C LEU A 231 0.75 13.73 15.20
N GLN A 232 0.51 14.57 16.21
CA GLN A 232 -0.25 15.80 16.05
C GLN A 232 0.34 16.74 15.00
N SER A 233 1.67 16.89 15.00
CA SER A 233 2.37 17.76 14.03
C SER A 233 2.49 17.13 12.63
N GLY A 234 2.63 15.81 12.55
CA GLY A 234 2.91 15.11 11.30
C GLY A 234 1.69 14.57 10.56
N LEU A 235 0.56 14.32 11.23
CA LEU A 235 -0.58 13.59 10.65
C LEU A 235 -1.14 14.28 9.41
N ARG A 236 -1.28 15.61 9.41
CA ARG A 236 -1.79 16.35 8.24
C ARG A 236 -0.91 16.14 7.01
N VAL A 237 0.40 16.25 7.16
CA VAL A 237 1.36 16.04 6.06
C VAL A 237 1.32 14.59 5.59
N PHE A 238 1.26 13.65 6.53
CA PHE A 238 1.15 12.22 6.24
C PHE A 238 -0.10 11.90 5.41
N VAL A 239 -1.28 12.40 5.82
CA VAL A 239 -2.54 12.19 5.08
C VAL A 239 -2.45 12.77 3.67
N GLY A 240 -1.91 13.98 3.55
CA GLY A 240 -1.71 14.65 2.27
C GLY A 240 -0.83 13.85 1.31
N ALA A 241 0.34 13.40 1.78
CA ALA A 241 1.34 12.71 0.98
C ALA A 241 1.06 11.21 0.73
N THR A 242 0.01 10.66 1.35
CA THR A 242 -0.36 9.24 1.22
C THR A 242 -1.75 9.09 0.61
N ALA A 243 -2.79 8.98 1.44
CA ALA A 243 -4.14 8.71 0.98
C ALA A 243 -4.67 9.79 0.06
N TRP A 244 -4.42 11.07 0.31
CA TRP A 244 -5.03 12.13 -0.49
C TRP A 244 -4.56 12.11 -1.95
N GLU A 245 -3.26 11.95 -2.19
CA GLU A 245 -2.73 11.74 -3.54
C GLU A 245 -3.25 10.45 -4.19
N GLU A 246 -3.35 9.36 -3.42
CA GLU A 246 -3.88 8.08 -3.91
C GLU A 246 -5.35 8.22 -4.34
N LEU A 247 -6.19 8.84 -3.52
CA LEU A 247 -7.60 9.12 -3.80
C LEU A 247 -7.77 10.09 -4.98
N ALA A 248 -6.89 11.09 -5.13
CA ALA A 248 -6.92 11.97 -6.29
C ALA A 248 -6.63 11.21 -7.59
N ARG A 249 -5.64 10.30 -7.58
CA ARG A 249 -5.34 9.43 -8.72
C ARG A 249 -6.49 8.46 -9.02
N GLU A 250 -7.13 7.89 -7.99
CA GLU A 250 -8.33 7.06 -8.14
C GLU A 250 -9.50 7.85 -8.72
N TRP A 251 -9.70 9.10 -8.28
CA TRP A 251 -10.73 9.98 -8.80
C TRP A 251 -10.51 10.29 -10.29
N VAL A 252 -9.28 10.61 -10.70
CA VAL A 252 -8.93 10.82 -12.12
C VAL A 252 -9.23 9.57 -12.95
N ARG A 253 -8.88 8.39 -12.43
CA ARG A 253 -9.22 7.12 -13.09
C ARG A 253 -10.72 6.95 -13.28
N ALA A 254 -11.50 7.21 -12.23
CA ALA A 254 -12.96 7.11 -12.28
C ALA A 254 -13.58 8.12 -13.27
N GLN A 255 -13.08 9.36 -13.31
CA GLN A 255 -13.57 10.36 -14.27
C GLN A 255 -13.21 9.99 -15.72
N GLY A 256 -12.02 9.43 -15.95
CA GLY A 256 -11.59 8.94 -17.25
C GLY A 256 -12.52 7.85 -17.79
N TYR A 257 -12.78 6.81 -17.00
CA TYR A 257 -13.70 5.74 -17.40
C TYR A 257 -15.15 6.18 -17.54
N ALA A 258 -15.57 7.22 -16.80
CA ALA A 258 -16.89 7.81 -16.94
C ALA A 258 -17.01 8.75 -18.15
N GLY A 259 -15.95 8.94 -18.97
CA GLY A 259 -15.95 9.83 -20.12
C GLY A 259 -16.02 11.32 -19.77
N ARG A 260 -15.63 11.69 -18.55
CA ARG A 260 -15.66 13.08 -18.04
C ARG A 260 -14.32 13.80 -18.16
N LEU A 261 -13.28 13.12 -18.61
CA LEU A 261 -12.01 13.72 -19.00
C LEU A 261 -11.95 13.86 -20.53
N PRO A 262 -11.14 14.80 -21.06
CA PRO A 262 -10.97 14.97 -22.51
C PRO A 262 -10.38 13.77 -23.24
N PHE A 263 -9.82 12.80 -22.50
CA PHE A 263 -9.26 11.55 -23.00
C PHE A 263 -9.43 10.46 -21.93
N VAL A 264 -9.33 9.19 -22.34
CA VAL A 264 -9.30 8.05 -21.40
C VAL A 264 -7.84 7.76 -21.05
N PRO A 265 -7.42 7.88 -19.78
CA PRO A 265 -6.04 7.58 -19.41
C PRO A 265 -5.68 6.10 -19.62
N GLU A 266 -4.55 5.84 -20.26
CA GLU A 266 -3.95 4.49 -20.33
C GLU A 266 -3.17 4.18 -19.05
N VAL A 267 -2.53 5.20 -18.47
CA VAL A 267 -1.75 5.07 -17.23
C VAL A 267 -1.94 6.30 -16.35
N ILE A 268 -2.01 6.08 -15.04
CA ILE A 268 -2.16 7.14 -14.02
C ILE A 268 -1.18 6.85 -12.89
N GLY A 269 -0.43 7.87 -12.46
CA GLY A 269 0.55 7.77 -11.39
C GLY A 269 1.08 9.14 -10.98
N SER A 270 2.26 9.17 -10.39
CA SER A 270 3.02 10.39 -10.12
C SER A 270 4.23 10.51 -11.05
N HIS A 271 4.83 11.68 -11.11
CA HIS A 271 6.09 11.92 -11.80
C HIS A 271 7.14 12.47 -10.83
N TRP A 272 8.40 12.09 -11.03
CA TRP A 272 9.51 12.72 -10.33
C TRP A 272 10.78 12.66 -11.18
N SER A 273 11.55 13.74 -11.10
CA SER A 273 12.90 13.84 -11.62
C SER A 273 13.75 14.67 -10.65
N ARG A 274 14.95 15.08 -11.09
CA ARG A 274 15.76 16.02 -10.32
C ARG A 274 15.18 17.44 -10.33
N LYS A 275 14.31 17.75 -11.29
CA LYS A 275 13.80 19.11 -11.53
C LYS A 275 12.38 19.32 -11.04
N VAL A 276 11.56 18.27 -11.07
CA VAL A 276 10.13 18.38 -10.78
C VAL A 276 9.61 17.13 -10.07
N GLN A 277 8.59 17.30 -9.25
CA GLN A 277 7.76 16.23 -8.69
C GLN A 277 6.30 16.60 -8.93
N VAL A 278 5.47 15.63 -9.29
CA VAL A 278 4.05 15.81 -9.58
C VAL A 278 3.26 14.68 -8.95
N ASP A 279 2.19 15.04 -8.24
CA ASP A 279 1.35 14.10 -7.48
C ASP A 279 0.47 13.23 -8.40
N VAL A 280 -0.14 13.86 -9.41
CA VAL A 280 -1.09 13.22 -10.33
C VAL A 280 -0.68 13.51 -11.77
N VAL A 281 -0.39 12.45 -12.51
CA VAL A 281 -0.18 12.48 -13.95
C VAL A 281 -0.98 11.36 -14.58
N ALA A 282 -1.76 11.68 -15.60
CA ALA A 282 -2.49 10.72 -16.42
C ALA A 282 -2.03 10.86 -17.88
N ILE A 283 -1.67 9.76 -18.53
CA ILE A 283 -1.18 9.76 -19.91
C ILE A 283 -2.00 8.79 -20.75
N ASN A 284 -2.32 9.21 -21.97
CA ASN A 284 -2.72 8.34 -23.06
C ASN A 284 -1.66 8.50 -24.17
N TRP A 285 -0.85 7.45 -24.36
CA TRP A 285 0.30 7.49 -25.27
C TRP A 285 -0.16 7.53 -26.73
N SER A 286 -1.27 6.86 -27.03
CA SER A 286 -1.84 6.76 -28.38
C SER A 286 -2.38 8.11 -28.88
N GLU A 287 -3.11 8.83 -28.02
CA GLU A 287 -3.70 10.14 -28.32
C GLU A 287 -2.71 11.30 -28.07
N LYS A 288 -1.52 11.02 -27.52
CA LYS A 288 -0.55 12.02 -27.07
C LYS A 288 -1.17 13.05 -26.12
N ALA A 289 -2.06 12.56 -25.25
CA ALA A 289 -2.78 13.38 -24.29
C ALA A 289 -2.22 13.15 -22.87
N MET A 290 -2.17 14.23 -22.10
CA MET A 290 -1.64 14.22 -20.75
C MET A 290 -2.41 15.17 -19.83
N LEU A 291 -2.66 14.72 -18.61
CA LEU A 291 -3.15 15.53 -17.50
C LEU A 291 -2.05 15.57 -16.45
N VAL A 292 -1.79 16.77 -15.92
CA VAL A 292 -0.83 17.03 -14.83
C VAL A 292 -1.60 17.76 -13.74
N GLY A 293 -1.48 17.29 -12.50
CA GLY A 293 -2.22 17.80 -11.36
C GLY A 293 -1.41 17.73 -10.07
N GLU A 294 -1.71 18.68 -9.19
CA GLU A 294 -1.13 18.83 -7.87
C GLU A 294 -2.22 18.64 -6.80
N CYS A 295 -1.89 17.93 -5.73
CA CYS A 295 -2.79 17.71 -4.61
C CYS A 295 -2.39 18.62 -3.46
N LYS A 296 -3.38 19.22 -2.78
CA LYS A 296 -3.16 20.00 -1.56
C LYS A 296 -4.14 19.54 -0.49
N TRP A 297 -3.61 19.29 0.70
CA TRP A 297 -4.37 18.89 1.87
C TRP A 297 -4.27 19.96 2.96
N GLY A 298 -5.36 20.69 3.18
CA GLY A 298 -5.35 21.83 4.09
C GLY A 298 -6.69 22.52 4.26
N ALA A 299 -6.75 23.37 5.29
CA ALA A 299 -7.91 24.24 5.54
C ALA A 299 -7.99 25.42 4.56
N GLU A 300 -6.87 25.78 3.93
CA GLU A 300 -6.81 26.91 3.01
C GLU A 300 -7.19 26.48 1.59
N ALA A 301 -7.92 27.36 0.89
CA ALA A 301 -8.20 27.18 -0.52
C ALA A 301 -6.91 27.22 -1.35
N VAL A 302 -6.87 26.45 -2.44
CA VAL A 302 -5.75 26.48 -3.38
C VAL A 302 -5.63 27.88 -3.98
N ASN A 303 -4.52 28.55 -3.71
CA ASN A 303 -4.31 29.92 -4.15
C ASN A 303 -3.85 29.98 -5.64
N LYS A 304 -3.99 31.16 -6.26
CA LYS A 304 -3.61 31.37 -7.66
C LYS A 304 -2.11 31.15 -7.92
N ALA A 305 -1.26 31.32 -6.91
CA ALA A 305 0.18 31.12 -7.06
C ALA A 305 0.53 29.65 -7.29
N ILE A 306 -0.15 28.72 -6.60
CA ILE A 306 -0.01 27.27 -6.84
C ILE A 306 -0.42 26.91 -8.27
N VAL A 307 -1.53 27.49 -8.76
CA VAL A 307 -1.99 27.23 -10.14
C VAL A 307 -0.99 27.78 -11.17
N ARG A 308 -0.43 28.96 -10.94
CA ARG A 308 0.60 29.53 -11.81
C ARG A 308 1.88 28.68 -11.79
N ASP A 309 2.35 28.25 -10.62
CA ASP A 309 3.51 27.36 -10.52
C ASP A 309 3.29 26.04 -11.28
N LEU A 310 2.08 25.47 -11.18
CA LEU A 310 1.70 24.27 -11.94
C LEU A 310 1.81 24.51 -13.45
N LEU A 311 1.23 25.60 -13.96
CA LEU A 311 1.17 25.90 -15.39
C LEU A 311 2.53 26.35 -15.96
N ASP A 312 3.21 27.25 -15.27
CA ASP A 312 4.39 27.95 -15.78
C ASP A 312 5.68 27.16 -15.55
N ARG A 313 5.69 26.24 -14.57
CA ARG A 313 6.89 25.47 -14.20
C ARG A 313 6.67 23.97 -14.22
N THR A 314 5.70 23.45 -13.46
CA THR A 314 5.56 22.00 -13.25
C THR A 314 5.18 21.28 -14.55
N VAL A 315 4.20 21.78 -15.29
CA VAL A 315 3.76 21.20 -16.57
C VAL A 315 4.90 21.18 -17.59
N PRO A 316 5.58 22.31 -17.91
CA PRO A 316 6.68 22.32 -18.88
C PRO A 316 7.82 21.36 -18.51
N LEU A 317 8.22 21.32 -17.23
CA LEU A 317 9.29 20.43 -16.77
C LEU A 317 8.89 18.96 -16.87
N THR A 318 7.63 18.64 -16.59
CA THR A 318 7.13 17.26 -16.68
C THR A 318 7.05 16.79 -18.13
N VAL A 319 6.60 17.65 -19.05
CA VAL A 319 6.56 17.34 -20.48
C VAL A 319 7.98 17.20 -21.05
N ALA A 320 8.95 18.00 -20.57
CA ALA A 320 10.34 17.90 -20.99
C ALA A 320 11.04 16.61 -20.53
N ASP A 321 10.48 15.89 -19.56
CA ASP A 321 10.99 14.61 -19.06
C ASP A 321 10.41 13.38 -19.80
N LEU A 322 9.45 13.55 -20.73
CA LEU A 322 8.87 12.49 -21.57
C LEU A 322 9.83 11.97 -22.66
#